data_AF-A0A9D4LDU9-F1
#
_entry.id   AF-A0A9D4LDU9-F1
#
_cell.length_a   1.000
_cell.length_b   1.000
_cell.length_c   1.000
_cell.angle_alpha   90.00
_cell.angle_beta   90.00
_cell.angle_gamma   90.00
#
_symmetry.space_group_name_H-M   'P 1'
#
loop_
_entity.id
_entity.type
_entity.pdbx_description
1 polymer ?
#
loop_
_entity_poly.entity_id
_entity_poly.type
_entity_poly.pdbx_seq_one_letter_code
_entity_poly.pdbx_strand_id
1 'polypeptide(L)'
;MRYHSNVKAVCGRRKTRDDLQVFANMISGNCEHVFSESPFASCVNFIRQEAYCAPRILWFEMFRGISEEDISRRNFMEKRWMDNAEVDARSFLYYLQYLTYGELGEHYKQLCTLLTFVLYVFDTPNINLYHPETALNLIGHCYEMEGNYDLASSCYALSLINQTHNNAAYWHVSRLMRLING
;
A
#
# COMPACT_ATOMS: atom_id res chain seq x y z
N MET A 1 4.46 11.91 -13.05
CA MET A 1 5.04 10.59 -13.43
C MET A 1 4.46 10.14 -14.79
N ARG A 2 5.24 9.69 -15.80
CA ARG A 2 4.63 9.16 -17.04
C ARG A 2 4.10 7.75 -16.79
N TYR A 3 2.83 7.61 -16.45
CA TYR A 3 2.18 6.31 -16.38
C TYR A 3 2.15 5.71 -17.79
N HIS A 4 2.99 4.70 -18.04
CA HIS A 4 2.87 3.87 -19.23
C HIS A 4 1.49 3.19 -19.20
N SER A 5 0.79 3.22 -20.33
CA SER A 5 -0.56 2.71 -20.58
C SER A 5 -0.72 1.18 -20.41
N ASN A 6 0.20 0.51 -19.71
CA ASN A 6 0.31 -0.94 -19.62
C ASN A 6 0.40 -1.49 -18.20
N VAL A 7 -0.09 -0.77 -17.18
CA VAL A 7 -0.30 -1.41 -15.86
C VAL A 7 -1.58 -2.25 -15.94
N LYS A 8 -1.44 -3.51 -16.33
CA LYS A 8 -2.51 -4.51 -16.25
C LYS A 8 -2.46 -5.16 -14.86
N ALA A 9 -3.27 -4.65 -13.93
CA ALA A 9 -3.65 -5.45 -12.77
C ALA A 9 -4.56 -6.59 -13.26
N VAL A 10 -3.96 -7.77 -13.50
CA VAL A 10 -4.69 -8.97 -13.92
C VAL A 10 -5.13 -9.71 -12.66
N CYS A 11 -6.39 -9.52 -12.25
CA CYS A 11 -7.08 -10.56 -11.50
C CYS A 11 -7.20 -11.77 -12.45
N GLY A 12 -6.76 -12.95 -12.01
CA GLY A 12 -6.69 -14.18 -12.83
C GLY A 12 -8.03 -14.74 -13.32
N ARG A 13 -9.11 -13.96 -13.35
CA ARG A 13 -10.40 -14.33 -13.95
C ARG A 13 -10.77 -13.33 -15.05
N ARG A 14 -11.15 -13.88 -16.21
CA ARG A 14 -11.57 -13.15 -17.42
C ARG A 14 -12.56 -12.04 -17.05
N LYS A 15 -12.24 -10.79 -17.39
CA LYS A 15 -13.11 -9.63 -17.16
C LYS A 15 -14.23 -9.59 -18.20
N THR A 16 -15.47 -9.38 -17.77
CA THR A 16 -16.56 -8.94 -18.64
C THR A 16 -16.59 -7.40 -18.70
N ARG A 17 -17.35 -6.85 -19.65
CA ARG A 17 -17.47 -5.39 -19.85
C ARG A 17 -18.03 -4.66 -18.62
N ASP A 18 -18.74 -5.38 -17.75
CA ASP A 18 -19.38 -4.86 -16.54
C ASP A 18 -18.36 -4.52 -15.44
N ASP A 19 -17.25 -5.26 -15.35
CA ASP A 19 -16.20 -5.06 -14.33
C ASP A 19 -15.47 -3.70 -14.50
N LEU A 20 -15.39 -3.20 -15.74
CA LEU A 20 -14.76 -1.92 -16.05
C LEU A 20 -15.65 -0.73 -15.66
N GLN A 21 -16.98 -0.89 -15.75
CA GLN A 21 -17.92 0.15 -15.36
C GLN A 21 -17.97 0.32 -13.85
N VAL A 22 -17.89 -0.79 -13.09
CA VAL A 22 -17.78 -0.75 -11.62
C VAL A 22 -16.51 -0.03 -11.20
N PHE A 23 -15.37 -0.36 -11.80
CA PHE A 23 -14.10 0.34 -11.52
C PHE A 23 -14.17 1.84 -11.85
N ALA A 24 -14.78 2.21 -12.97
CA ALA A 24 -14.98 3.61 -13.35
C ALA A 24 -15.90 4.36 -12.35
N ASN A 25 -16.96 3.71 -11.87
CA ASN A 25 -17.89 4.28 -10.89
C ASN A 25 -17.24 4.46 -9.50
N MET A 26 -16.29 3.59 -9.15
CA MET A 26 -15.50 3.73 -7.91
C MET A 26 -14.52 4.89 -7.98
N ILE A 27 -13.91 5.14 -9.15
CA ILE A 27 -13.02 6.30 -9.36
C ILE A 27 -13.82 7.60 -9.37
N SER A 28 -15.06 7.60 -9.89
CA SER A 28 -15.87 8.81 -10.02
C SER A 28 -16.59 9.26 -8.74
N GLY A 29 -16.45 8.53 -7.62
CA GLY A 29 -17.00 8.93 -6.32
C GLY A 29 -18.51 8.70 -6.14
N ASN A 30 -19.17 8.04 -7.09
CA ASN A 30 -20.57 7.64 -6.96
C ASN A 30 -20.65 6.23 -6.37
N CYS A 31 -20.43 6.09 -5.06
CA CYS A 31 -20.49 4.78 -4.40
C CYS A 31 -21.28 4.83 -3.08
N GLU A 32 -22.57 5.08 -3.19
CA GLU A 32 -23.53 4.55 -2.23
C GLU A 32 -23.96 3.17 -2.75
N HIS A 33 -23.56 2.09 -2.05
CA HIS A 33 -24.09 0.72 -2.17
C HIS A 33 -23.51 -0.33 -3.14
N VAL A 34 -22.36 -0.15 -3.81
CA VAL A 34 -21.82 -1.21 -4.71
C VAL A 34 -20.72 -2.06 -4.05
N PHE A 35 -21.00 -2.77 -2.96
CA PHE A 35 -20.03 -3.74 -2.40
C PHE A 35 -20.64 -5.03 -1.84
N SER A 36 -21.86 -5.41 -2.25
CA SER A 36 -22.31 -6.79 -1.99
C SER A 36 -21.78 -7.71 -3.11
N GLU A 37 -20.76 -8.50 -2.76
CA GLU A 37 -20.36 -9.74 -3.46
C GLU A 37 -19.76 -9.58 -4.88
N SER A 38 -18.61 -8.91 -5.01
CA SER A 38 -17.92 -8.72 -6.30
C SER A 38 -16.56 -9.44 -6.37
N PRO A 39 -16.14 -9.99 -7.53
CA PRO A 39 -15.01 -10.92 -7.69
C PRO A 39 -13.66 -10.18 -7.76
N PHE A 40 -13.38 -9.33 -6.78
CA PHE A 40 -12.10 -8.66 -6.69
C PHE A 40 -11.02 -9.62 -6.22
N ALA A 41 -9.80 -9.45 -6.74
CA ALA A 41 -8.63 -10.04 -6.11
C ALA A 41 -8.58 -9.53 -4.66
N SER A 42 -8.39 -10.44 -3.70
CA SER A 42 -8.26 -10.05 -2.28
C SER A 42 -7.01 -9.20 -2.06
N CYS A 43 -5.92 -9.55 -2.75
CA CYS A 43 -4.63 -8.90 -2.63
C CYS A 43 -4.01 -8.62 -4.01
N VAL A 44 -3.13 -7.61 -4.04
CA VAL A 44 -2.19 -7.33 -5.11
C VAL A 44 -0.82 -7.75 -4.61
N ASN A 45 -0.11 -8.54 -5.41
CA ASN A 45 1.22 -9.04 -5.09
C ASN A 45 2.22 -8.43 -6.08
N PHE A 46 3.31 -7.88 -5.58
CA PHE A 46 4.43 -7.37 -6.37
C PHE A 46 5.65 -8.21 -6.10
N ILE A 47 6.18 -8.87 -7.13
CA ILE A 47 7.49 -9.53 -7.02
C ILE A 47 8.61 -8.54 -7.32
N ARG A 48 9.82 -8.84 -6.85
CA ARG A 48 11.02 -8.00 -7.06
C ARG A 48 11.24 -7.58 -8.52
N GLN A 49 10.98 -8.45 -9.49
CA GLN A 49 11.13 -8.15 -10.92
C GLN A 49 10.14 -7.09 -11.40
N GLU A 50 9.01 -6.93 -10.71
CA GLU A 50 7.93 -5.99 -11.02
C GLU A 50 8.01 -4.70 -10.20
N ALA A 51 9.13 -4.47 -9.48
CA ALA A 51 9.31 -3.29 -8.64
C ALA A 51 9.03 -1.98 -9.39
N TYR A 52 9.40 -1.90 -10.67
CA TYR A 52 9.16 -0.73 -11.50
C TYR A 52 7.66 -0.39 -11.68
N CYS A 53 6.76 -1.33 -11.45
CA CYS A 53 5.30 -1.14 -11.45
C CYS A 53 4.73 -0.81 -10.06
N ALA A 54 5.49 -1.04 -8.99
CA ALA A 54 5.03 -0.83 -7.63
C ALA A 54 5.34 0.60 -7.15
N PRO A 55 4.49 1.20 -6.29
CA PRO A 55 4.85 2.40 -5.56
C PRO A 55 6.16 2.23 -4.78
N ARG A 56 6.99 3.29 -4.76
CA ARG A 56 8.31 3.28 -4.10
C ARG A 56 8.25 2.85 -2.64
N ILE A 57 7.17 3.16 -1.93
CA ILE A 57 6.96 2.75 -0.55
C ILE A 57 7.00 1.23 -0.37
N LEU A 58 6.48 0.47 -1.34
CA LEU A 58 6.47 -0.99 -1.33
C LEU A 58 7.83 -1.59 -1.75
N TRP A 59 8.73 -0.81 -2.34
CA TRP A 59 10.07 -1.30 -2.71
C TRP A 59 10.84 -1.75 -1.47
N PHE A 60 10.66 -1.09 -0.34
CA PHE A 60 11.34 -1.48 0.89
C PHE A 60 10.81 -2.79 1.50
N GLU A 61 9.65 -3.24 1.06
CA GLU A 61 9.08 -4.55 1.39
C GLU A 61 9.61 -5.63 0.43
N MET A 62 9.79 -5.30 -0.85
CA MET A 62 10.32 -6.22 -1.88
C MET A 62 11.84 -6.44 -1.85
N PHE A 63 12.62 -5.54 -1.23
CA PHE A 63 14.09 -5.59 -1.25
C PHE A 63 14.67 -5.47 0.15
N ARG A 64 15.21 -6.57 0.72
CA ARG A 64 15.89 -6.54 2.03
C ARG A 64 17.23 -7.29 2.08
N GLY A 65 18.29 -6.52 2.28
CA GLY A 65 19.62 -6.95 2.74
C GLY A 65 20.55 -7.45 1.65
N ILE A 66 21.31 -6.54 1.01
CA ILE A 66 22.64 -6.88 0.51
C ILE A 66 23.62 -5.95 1.21
N SER A 67 24.05 -6.33 2.41
CA SER A 67 25.49 -6.36 2.61
C SER A 67 25.95 -7.71 2.01
N GLU A 68 27.07 -7.74 1.29
CA GLU A 68 27.59 -9.00 0.72
C GLU A 68 27.88 -10.06 1.82
N GLU A 69 28.11 -9.60 3.05
CA GLU A 69 28.46 -10.45 4.19
C GLU A 69 27.28 -11.30 4.69
N ASP A 70 26.05 -10.80 4.61
CA ASP A 70 24.85 -11.51 5.11
C ASP A 70 24.43 -12.69 4.22
N ILE A 71 24.82 -12.69 2.94
CA ILE A 71 24.52 -13.77 1.98
C ILE A 71 25.21 -15.08 2.39
N SER A 72 26.37 -14.99 3.05
CA SER A 72 27.20 -16.17 3.40
C SER A 72 26.77 -16.90 4.66
N ARG A 73 25.92 -16.30 5.51
CA ARG A 73 25.62 -16.80 6.88
C ARG A 73 24.29 -17.53 7.03
N ARG A 74 23.48 -17.67 5.97
CA ARG A 74 22.07 -18.04 6.12
C ARG A 74 21.86 -19.54 5.89
N ASN A 75 21.73 -20.25 7.02
CA ASN A 75 21.22 -21.62 7.08
C ASN A 75 19.80 -21.69 6.50
N PHE A 76 19.63 -22.64 5.59
CA PHE A 76 18.51 -22.86 4.66
C PHE A 76 17.13 -23.19 5.27
N MET A 77 16.90 -22.98 6.58
CA MET A 77 15.78 -23.60 7.31
C MET A 77 14.72 -22.65 7.88
N GLU A 78 14.85 -21.33 7.78
CA GLU A 78 13.75 -20.40 8.13
C GLU A 78 13.07 -19.84 6.87
N LYS A 79 12.31 -20.72 6.21
CA LYS A 79 11.46 -20.39 5.06
C LYS A 79 10.33 -19.45 5.48
N ARG A 80 10.44 -18.17 5.11
CA ARG A 80 9.41 -17.30 4.47
C ARG A 80 9.92 -15.86 4.49
N TRP A 81 10.89 -15.63 3.63
CA TRP A 81 11.53 -14.34 3.46
C TRP A 81 10.96 -13.74 2.18
N MET A 82 10.35 -12.56 2.30
CA MET A 82 9.44 -12.04 1.28
C MET A 82 10.24 -11.40 0.13
N ASP A 83 10.33 -12.09 -1.01
CA ASP A 83 10.78 -11.55 -2.30
C ASP A 83 9.67 -10.74 -3.00
N ASN A 84 8.59 -10.48 -2.25
CA ASN A 84 7.36 -9.91 -2.75
C ASN A 84 6.69 -9.00 -1.71
N ALA A 85 5.91 -8.03 -2.18
CA ALA A 85 5.06 -7.18 -1.34
C ALA A 85 3.60 -7.50 -1.61
N GLU A 86 2.84 -7.77 -0.54
CA GLU A 86 1.42 -8.11 -0.61
C GLU A 86 0.60 -6.97 0.01
N VAL A 87 -0.43 -6.54 -0.71
CA VAL A 87 -1.31 -5.44 -0.32
C VAL A 87 -2.76 -5.86 -0.51
N ASP A 88 -3.60 -5.67 0.50
CA ASP A 88 -5.06 -5.78 0.34
C ASP A 88 -5.55 -4.86 -0.80
N ALA A 89 -6.26 -5.43 -1.79
CA ALA A 89 -6.57 -4.71 -3.02
C ALA A 89 -7.36 -3.40 -2.79
N ARG A 90 -8.21 -3.36 -1.76
CA ARG A 90 -8.96 -2.15 -1.40
C ARG A 90 -8.06 -1.07 -0.79
N SER A 91 -7.13 -1.45 0.09
CA SER A 91 -6.11 -0.54 0.62
C SER A 91 -5.24 0.03 -0.51
N PHE A 92 -4.86 -0.83 -1.47
CA PHE A 92 -4.11 -0.38 -2.65
C PHE A 92 -4.89 0.62 -3.51
N LEU A 93 -6.19 0.39 -3.69
CA LEU A 93 -7.05 1.26 -4.49
C LEU A 93 -7.16 2.66 -3.88
N TYR A 94 -7.42 2.76 -2.57
CA TYR A 94 -7.44 4.06 -1.89
C TYR A 94 -6.11 4.80 -2.03
N TYR A 95 -5.00 4.09 -1.88
CA TYR A 95 -3.68 4.66 -2.04
C TYR A 95 -3.43 5.17 -3.48
N LEU A 96 -3.81 4.41 -4.50
CA LEU A 96 -3.70 4.85 -5.90
C LEU A 96 -4.61 6.04 -6.20
N GLN A 97 -5.83 6.08 -5.65
CA GLN A 97 -6.74 7.21 -5.79
C GLN A 97 -6.14 8.47 -5.16
N TYR A 98 -5.57 8.36 -3.96
CA TYR A 98 -4.88 9.46 -3.28
C TYR A 98 -3.74 10.03 -4.15
N LEU A 99 -2.84 9.18 -4.66
CA LEU A 99 -1.75 9.61 -5.53
C LEU A 99 -2.26 10.26 -6.83
N THR A 100 -3.32 9.70 -7.41
CA THR A 100 -3.90 10.19 -8.66
C THR A 100 -4.49 11.58 -8.47
N TYR A 101 -5.26 11.81 -7.41
CA TYR A 101 -5.81 13.14 -7.13
C TYR A 101 -4.73 14.17 -6.82
N GLY A 102 -3.64 13.76 -6.17
CA GLY A 102 -2.46 14.61 -5.97
C GLY A 102 -1.82 15.05 -7.29
N GLU A 103 -1.57 14.12 -8.21
CA GLU A 103 -1.00 14.45 -9.53
C GLU A 103 -1.94 15.31 -10.39
N LEU A 104 -3.25 15.23 -10.18
CA LEU A 104 -4.25 16.06 -10.85
C LEU A 104 -4.44 17.45 -10.20
N GLY A 105 -3.84 17.71 -9.04
CA GLY A 105 -4.04 18.95 -8.27
C GLY A 105 -5.41 19.05 -7.58
N GLU A 106 -6.14 17.93 -7.48
CA GLU A 106 -7.48 17.85 -6.89
C GLU A 106 -7.37 17.66 -5.36
N HIS A 107 -6.76 18.64 -4.67
CA HIS A 107 -6.37 18.52 -3.25
C HIS A 107 -7.51 18.16 -2.30
N TYR A 108 -8.72 18.69 -2.51
CA TYR A 108 -9.88 18.33 -1.70
C TYR A 108 -10.20 16.84 -1.81
N LYS A 109 -10.23 16.29 -3.03
CA LYS A 109 -10.50 14.86 -3.27
C LYS A 109 -9.37 13.99 -2.74
N GLN A 110 -8.12 14.44 -2.87
CA GLN A 110 -6.96 13.78 -2.30
C GLN A 110 -7.11 13.60 -0.77
N LEU A 111 -7.40 14.68 -0.05
CA LEU A 111 -7.59 14.64 1.41
C LEU A 111 -8.81 13.83 1.83
N CYS A 112 -9.95 13.95 1.12
CA CYS A 112 -11.12 13.10 1.35
C CYS A 112 -10.77 11.62 1.18
N THR A 113 -9.99 11.27 0.15
CA THR A 113 -9.54 9.88 -0.09
C THR A 113 -8.69 9.37 1.06
N LEU A 114 -7.75 10.18 1.56
CA LEU A 114 -6.95 9.82 2.73
C LEU A 114 -7.83 9.58 3.96
N LEU A 115 -8.78 10.47 4.24
CA LEU A 115 -9.71 10.31 5.36
C LEU A 115 -10.53 9.02 5.23
N THR A 116 -11.09 8.75 4.05
CA THR A 116 -11.84 7.50 3.80
C THR A 116 -10.94 6.28 3.97
N PHE A 117 -9.68 6.33 3.53
CA PHE A 117 -8.73 5.24 3.70
C PHE A 117 -8.43 4.96 5.18
N VAL A 118 -8.22 6.02 5.96
CA VAL A 118 -7.99 5.91 7.41
C VAL A 118 -9.21 5.32 8.12
N LEU A 119 -10.42 5.81 7.84
CA LEU A 119 -11.65 5.25 8.39
C LEU A 119 -11.85 3.78 8.00
N TYR A 120 -11.50 3.42 6.76
CA TYR A 120 -11.54 2.04 6.30
C TYR A 120 -10.63 1.13 7.14
N VAL A 121 -9.39 1.54 7.39
CA VAL A 121 -8.41 0.72 8.13
C VAL A 121 -8.66 0.69 9.64
N PHE A 122 -9.08 1.82 10.23
CA PHE A 122 -9.14 1.97 11.69
C PHE A 122 -10.54 1.85 12.29
N ASP A 123 -11.58 2.22 11.55
CA ASP A 123 -12.92 2.45 12.12
C ASP A 123 -14.01 1.55 11.51
N THR A 124 -13.64 0.66 10.59
CA THR A 124 -14.60 -0.29 10.00
C THR A 124 -14.76 -1.51 10.90
N PRO A 125 -15.94 -1.75 11.51
CA PRO A 125 -16.16 -2.91 12.36
C PRO A 125 -16.01 -4.21 11.57
N ASN A 126 -15.31 -5.20 12.15
CA ASN A 126 -15.10 -6.54 11.58
C ASN A 126 -14.38 -6.55 10.22
N ILE A 127 -13.60 -5.52 9.92
CA ILE A 127 -12.75 -5.56 8.73
C ILE A 127 -11.66 -6.63 8.91
N ASN A 128 -11.59 -7.57 7.96
CA ASN A 128 -10.51 -8.54 7.89
C ASN A 128 -9.51 -8.10 6.83
N LEU A 129 -8.49 -7.35 7.26
CA LEU A 129 -7.33 -7.02 6.42
C LEU A 129 -6.34 -8.19 6.47
N TYR A 130 -5.92 -8.69 5.31
CA TYR A 130 -4.93 -9.76 5.25
C TYR A 130 -3.51 -9.24 5.50
N HIS A 131 -3.25 -7.97 5.12
CA HIS A 131 -1.95 -7.30 5.22
C HIS A 131 -2.08 -5.91 5.88
N PRO A 132 -2.55 -5.85 7.15
CA PRO A 132 -2.75 -4.59 7.86
C PRO A 132 -1.45 -3.77 7.99
N GLU A 133 -0.30 -4.43 8.12
CA GLU A 133 1.02 -3.80 8.19
C GLU A 133 1.33 -2.96 6.95
N THR A 134 0.99 -3.48 5.77
CA THR A 134 1.22 -2.79 4.50
C THR A 134 0.22 -1.65 4.33
N ALA A 135 -1.04 -1.85 4.70
CA ALA A 135 -2.04 -0.77 4.69
C ALA A 135 -1.62 0.41 5.58
N LEU A 136 -1.07 0.13 6.76
CA LEU A 136 -0.51 1.13 7.68
C LEU A 136 0.70 1.85 7.08
N ASN A 137 1.60 1.14 6.38
CA ASN A 137 2.71 1.76 5.67
C ASN A 137 2.24 2.72 4.56
N LEU A 138 1.20 2.33 3.82
CA LEU A 138 0.60 3.18 2.79
C LEU A 138 -0.05 4.45 3.38
N ILE A 139 -0.80 4.33 4.48
CA ILE A 139 -1.37 5.50 5.19
C ILE A 139 -0.26 6.40 5.73
N GLY A 140 0.77 5.80 6.35
CA GLY A 140 1.93 6.55 6.85
C GLY A 140 2.60 7.37 5.76
N HIS A 141 2.75 6.79 4.57
CA HIS A 141 3.31 7.51 3.42
C HIS A 141 2.42 8.66 2.95
N CYS A 142 1.09 8.49 2.92
CA CYS A 142 0.19 9.60 2.63
C CYS A 142 0.37 10.74 3.64
N TYR A 143 0.45 10.44 4.94
CA TYR A 143 0.72 11.47 5.95
C TYR A 143 2.08 12.15 5.79
N GLU A 144 3.13 11.42 5.39
CA GLU A 144 4.42 12.04 5.06
C GLU A 144 4.30 13.04 3.92
N MET A 145 3.53 12.70 2.87
CA MET A 145 3.30 13.57 1.71
C MET A 145 2.51 14.84 2.08
N GLU A 146 1.61 14.76 3.07
CA GLU A 146 0.91 15.92 3.64
C GLU A 146 1.76 16.70 4.68
N GLY A 147 3.01 16.27 4.95
CA GLY A 147 3.89 16.88 5.94
C GLY A 147 3.50 16.58 7.40
N ASN A 148 2.58 15.65 7.64
CA ASN A 148 2.13 15.27 8.98
C ASN A 148 2.98 14.12 9.55
N TYR A 149 4.21 14.44 9.96
CA TYR A 149 5.20 13.44 10.36
C TYR A 149 4.86 12.68 11.64
N ASP A 150 4.11 13.29 12.56
CA ASP A 150 3.69 12.63 13.82
C ASP A 150 2.69 11.50 13.55
N LEU A 151 1.69 11.77 12.70
CA LEU A 151 0.74 10.74 12.28
C LEU A 151 1.41 9.67 11.42
N ALA A 152 2.31 10.07 10.51
CA ALA A 152 3.08 9.11 9.72
C ALA A 152 3.88 8.15 10.61
N SER A 153 4.63 8.69 11.58
CA SER A 153 5.41 7.90 12.53
C SER A 153 4.54 6.94 13.33
N SER A 154 3.36 7.39 13.75
CA SER A 154 2.38 6.56 14.47
C SER A 154 1.90 5.39 13.61
N CYS A 155 1.61 5.61 12.32
CA CYS A 155 1.22 4.54 11.40
C CYS A 155 2.34 3.50 11.22
N TYR A 156 3.58 3.92 11.03
CA TYR A 156 4.70 2.98 10.90
C TYR A 156 4.98 2.21 12.19
N ALA A 157 4.84 2.83 13.36
CA ALA A 157 4.95 2.15 14.64
C ALA A 157 3.86 1.07 14.79
N LEU A 158 2.62 1.36 14.38
CA LEU A 158 1.54 0.39 14.36
C LEU A 158 1.79 -0.74 13.35
N SER A 159 2.40 -0.44 12.20
CA SER A 159 2.81 -1.46 11.23
C SER A 159 3.82 -2.46 11.85
N LEU A 160 4.78 -1.96 12.62
CA LEU A 160 5.74 -2.79 13.36
C LEU A 160 5.09 -3.64 14.46
N ILE A 161 4.00 -3.18 15.07
CA ILE A 161 3.25 -3.98 16.05
C ILE A 161 2.55 -5.17 15.34
N ASN A 162 1.99 -4.94 14.15
CA ASN A 162 1.32 -5.99 13.37
C ASN A 162 2.32 -7.01 12.80
N GLN A 163 3.49 -6.54 12.37
CA GLN A 163 4.57 -7.40 11.92
C GLN A 163 5.91 -6.85 12.43
N THR A 164 6.44 -7.48 13.47
CA THR A 164 7.67 -7.05 14.18
C THR A 164 8.92 -7.07 13.32
N HIS A 165 8.90 -7.78 12.20
CA HIS A 165 9.94 -7.76 11.18
C HIS A 165 9.49 -7.04 9.90
N ASN A 166 8.50 -6.12 10.01
CA ASN A 166 8.10 -5.27 8.90
C ASN A 166 9.24 -4.32 8.59
N ASN A 167 9.86 -4.71 7.52
CA ASN A 167 11.08 -4.16 7.10
C ASN A 167 10.84 -2.69 6.70
N ALA A 168 9.92 -2.41 5.78
CA ALA A 168 9.63 -1.05 5.33
C ALA A 168 9.36 -0.10 6.51
N ALA A 169 8.51 -0.48 7.46
CA ALA A 169 8.18 0.34 8.61
C ALA A 169 9.42 0.77 9.43
N TYR A 170 10.39 -0.13 9.67
CA TYR A 170 11.66 0.22 10.32
C TYR A 170 12.45 1.29 9.59
N TRP A 171 12.49 1.22 8.25
CA TRP A 171 13.22 2.20 7.44
C TRP A 171 12.55 3.57 7.54
N HIS A 172 11.21 3.61 7.47
CA HIS A 172 10.44 4.84 7.59
C HIS A 172 10.60 5.51 8.95
N VAL A 173 10.44 4.77 10.05
CA VAL A 173 10.64 5.30 11.41
C VAL A 173 12.06 5.84 11.58
N SER A 174 13.07 5.08 11.15
CA SER A 174 14.48 5.50 11.25
C SER A 174 14.76 6.77 10.43
N ARG A 175 14.12 6.93 9.28
CA ARG A 175 14.26 8.13 8.43
C ARG A 175 13.57 9.34 9.05
N LEU A 176 12.33 9.19 9.53
CA LEU A 176 11.58 10.28 10.17
C LEU A 176 12.28 10.78 11.44
N MET A 177 12.78 9.87 12.27
CA MET A 177 13.56 10.24 13.46
C MET A 177 14.80 11.08 13.14
N ARG A 178 15.43 10.89 11.98
CA ARG A 178 16.57 11.72 11.55
C ARG A 178 16.14 13.10 11.06
N LEU A 179 14.95 13.22 10.47
CA LEU A 179 14.40 14.49 9.99
C LEU A 179 13.87 15.37 11.13
N ILE A 180 13.38 14.75 12.21
CA ILE A 180 12.87 15.47 13.39
C ILE A 180 14.01 15.97 14.29
N ASN A 181 15.11 15.22 14.37
CA ASN A 181 16.23 15.51 15.30
C ASN A 181 17.42 16.25 14.65
N GLY A 182 17.35 16.59 13.36
CA GLY A 182 18.42 17.28 12.62
C GLY A 182 17.98 18.65 12.17
#